data_AF-A0AAJ0MH13-F1
#
_entry.id   AF-A0AAJ0MH13-F1
#
_cell.length_a   1.000
_cell.length_b   1.000
_cell.length_c   1.000
_cell.angle_alpha   90.00
_cell.angle_beta   90.00
_cell.angle_gamma   90.00
#
_symmetry.space_group_name_H-M   'P 1'
#
loop_
_entity.id
_entity.type
_entity.pdbx_description
1 polymer ?
#
loop_
_entity_poly.entity_id
_entity_poly.type
_entity_poly.pdbx_seq_one_letter_code
_entity_poly.pdbx_strand_id
1 'polypeptide(L)'
;LSIVSADFVPIYPYPNMSVLIGIGQRYNVIVKADPMANGTTQPLTDNNNYWIRTSVADNCGPGVGVKKGPNYNQTGILRYNSSSTAQPQSKPWNDISLACSDETYTSLRPVVPWIVGDPINNVTRGAGVQHMAMVGGSPVVPIPTFPKPKLAFWNASDGKLKFTPLQINFSNPIFLNLDNTQPWNPLWRSSQRVWLAITADTETNIDAHPIHLHGHDFAILQQAENTPYTAANIRPNRLNPPRRDVVLMPTSGFIIIAFKADNPGSWLMHCHI
;
A
#
# COMPACT_ATOMS: atom_id res chain seq x y z
N LEU A 1 16.55 -12.97 -2.20
CA LEU A 1 16.47 -11.64 -2.83
C LEU A 1 17.05 -10.62 -1.87
N SER A 2 17.76 -9.59 -2.34
CA SER A 2 18.10 -8.42 -1.52
C SER A 2 17.26 -7.24 -1.99
N ILE A 3 16.30 -6.80 -1.17
CA ILE A 3 15.37 -5.73 -1.51
C ILE A 3 16.07 -4.41 -1.18
N VAL A 4 16.14 -3.49 -2.15
CA VAL A 4 16.93 -2.26 -2.03
C VAL A 4 16.13 -0.96 -2.21
N SER A 5 14.89 -1.06 -2.67
CA SER A 5 13.95 0.07 -2.67
C SER A 5 12.51 -0.41 -2.48
N ALA A 6 11.66 0.47 -1.97
CA ALA A 6 10.21 0.35 -2.01
C ALA A 6 9.66 1.56 -2.77
N ASP A 7 8.95 1.30 -3.86
CA ASP A 7 8.58 2.28 -4.88
C ASP A 7 9.82 3.11 -5.31
N PHE A 8 9.71 4.44 -5.38
CA PHE A 8 10.83 5.32 -5.71
C PHE A 8 11.74 5.68 -4.52
N VAL A 9 11.59 5.01 -3.37
CA VAL A 9 12.38 5.31 -2.18
C VAL A 9 13.45 4.23 -1.94
N PRO A 10 14.75 4.57 -2.05
CA PRO A 10 15.82 3.67 -1.65
C PRO A 10 15.75 3.34 -0.16
N ILE A 11 15.92 2.06 0.19
CA ILE A 11 15.91 1.56 1.56
C ILE A 11 17.24 0.87 1.90
N TYR A 12 17.53 0.73 3.20
CA TYR A 12 18.62 -0.14 3.62
C TYR A 12 18.34 -1.58 3.15
N PRO A 13 19.29 -2.22 2.45
CA PRO A 13 19.04 -3.56 1.90
C PRO A 13 18.70 -4.58 2.99
N TYR A 14 17.67 -5.38 2.75
CA TYR A 14 17.36 -6.54 3.59
C TYR A 14 17.11 -7.78 2.73
N PRO A 15 17.49 -8.98 3.23
CA PRO A 15 17.22 -10.22 2.51
C PRO A 15 15.79 -10.71 2.75
N ASN A 16 15.14 -11.21 1.70
CA ASN A 16 13.89 -11.98 1.81
C ASN A 16 13.84 -13.08 0.73
N MET A 17 13.04 -14.14 0.95
CA MET A 17 12.86 -15.23 -0.01
C MET A 17 11.85 -14.87 -1.10
N SER A 18 10.81 -14.12 -0.74
CA SER A 18 9.76 -13.61 -1.62
C SER A 18 9.57 -12.10 -1.38
N VAL A 19 8.72 -11.48 -2.19
CA VAL A 19 8.30 -10.08 -2.01
C VAL A 19 6.78 -10.05 -2.10
N LEU A 20 6.11 -9.52 -1.07
CA LEU A 20 4.70 -9.14 -1.13
C LEU A 20 4.57 -7.81 -1.89
N ILE A 21 3.67 -7.77 -2.87
CA ILE A 21 3.52 -6.63 -3.76
C ILE A 21 2.05 -6.36 -4.07
N GLY A 22 1.55 -5.21 -3.61
CA GLY A 22 0.23 -4.70 -3.93
C GLY A 22 0.17 -4.06 -5.33
N ILE A 23 -1.04 -3.84 -5.85
CA ILE A 23 -1.23 -3.19 -7.15
C ILE A 23 -0.67 -1.75 -7.08
N GLY A 24 0.18 -1.39 -8.05
CA GLY A 24 0.84 -0.08 -8.12
C GLY A 24 2.16 0.01 -7.35
N GLN A 25 2.48 -0.96 -6.49
CA GLN A 25 3.76 -1.00 -5.78
C GLN A 25 4.90 -1.49 -6.68
N ARG A 26 6.13 -1.07 -6.36
CA ARG A 26 7.36 -1.54 -6.99
C ARG A 26 8.40 -1.87 -5.93
N TYR A 27 9.24 -2.86 -6.22
CA TYR A 27 10.42 -3.17 -5.43
C TYR A 27 11.60 -3.40 -6.37
N ASN A 28 12.72 -2.74 -6.10
CA ASN A 28 13.98 -3.10 -6.75
C ASN A 28 14.65 -4.18 -5.90
N VAL A 29 15.04 -5.28 -6.55
CA VAL A 29 15.68 -6.42 -5.89
C VAL A 29 16.99 -6.77 -6.60
N ILE A 30 18.03 -7.04 -5.81
CA ILE A 30 19.28 -7.60 -6.29
C ILE A 30 19.24 -9.11 -6.06
N VAL A 31 19.51 -9.85 -7.13
CA VAL A 31 19.63 -11.31 -7.09
C VAL A 31 21.07 -11.65 -7.44
N LYS A 32 21.82 -12.19 -6.48
CA LYS A 32 23.16 -12.71 -6.75
C LYS A 32 23.01 -14.00 -7.54
N ALA A 33 23.62 -14.06 -8.72
CA ALA A 33 23.58 -15.22 -9.61
C ALA A 33 24.54 -16.33 -9.13
N ASP A 34 24.34 -16.78 -7.90
CA ASP A 34 25.21 -17.72 -7.19
C ASP A 34 24.35 -18.72 -6.42
N PRO A 35 23.79 -19.74 -7.10
CA PRO A 35 22.88 -20.71 -6.49
C PRO A 35 23.58 -21.62 -5.47
N MET A 36 24.91 -21.52 -5.33
CA MET A 36 25.74 -22.30 -4.42
C MET A 36 26.16 -21.55 -3.15
N ALA A 37 25.93 -20.23 -3.09
CA ALA A 37 26.55 -19.36 -2.11
C ALA A 37 26.23 -19.67 -0.63
N ASN A 38 25.10 -20.33 -0.35
CA ASN A 38 24.48 -20.30 0.99
C ASN A 38 23.98 -21.65 1.51
N GLY A 39 24.58 -22.78 1.08
CA GLY A 39 24.29 -24.10 1.69
C GLY A 39 22.80 -24.40 1.79
N THR A 40 22.00 -23.92 0.84
CA THR A 40 20.55 -23.88 0.93
C THR A 40 20.00 -25.30 1.00
N THR A 41 18.96 -25.49 1.81
CA THR A 41 18.24 -26.78 1.95
C THR A 41 17.58 -27.26 0.66
N GLN A 42 17.51 -26.44 -0.38
CA GLN A 42 17.02 -26.81 -1.70
C GLN A 42 18.19 -27.24 -2.59
N PRO A 43 18.18 -28.48 -3.11
CA PRO A 43 19.24 -28.96 -4.00
C PRO A 43 19.28 -28.15 -5.30
N LEU A 44 20.49 -27.98 -5.85
CA LEU A 44 20.65 -27.49 -7.22
C LEU A 44 19.81 -28.34 -8.17
N THR A 45 19.23 -27.71 -9.19
CA THR A 45 18.58 -28.43 -10.27
C THR A 45 19.61 -29.01 -11.23
N ASP A 46 19.42 -30.25 -11.68
CA ASP A 46 20.33 -30.93 -12.62
C ASP A 46 20.58 -30.13 -13.91
N ASN A 47 19.62 -29.28 -14.30
CA ASN A 47 19.67 -28.49 -15.54
C ASN A 47 19.96 -26.98 -15.35
N ASN A 48 20.23 -26.52 -14.12
CA ASN A 48 20.48 -25.11 -13.77
C ASN A 48 19.43 -24.10 -14.27
N ASN A 49 18.18 -24.54 -14.46
CA ASN A 49 17.05 -23.68 -14.79
C ASN A 49 16.14 -23.55 -13.57
N TYR A 50 15.66 -22.33 -13.30
CA TYR A 50 14.87 -22.03 -12.10
C TYR A 50 13.53 -21.38 -12.46
N TRP A 51 12.48 -21.76 -11.74
CA TRP A 51 11.17 -21.11 -11.85
C TRP A 51 11.20 -19.75 -11.17
N ILE A 52 10.78 -18.71 -11.89
CA ILE A 52 10.26 -17.48 -11.31
C ILE A 52 8.80 -17.75 -10.94
N ARG A 53 8.45 -17.49 -9.69
CA ARG A 53 7.18 -17.90 -9.11
C ARG A 53 6.35 -16.70 -8.70
N THR A 54 5.07 -16.72 -9.03
CA THR A 54 4.08 -15.74 -8.58
C THR A 54 2.96 -16.48 -7.86
N SER A 55 2.67 -16.06 -6.64
CA SER A 55 1.55 -16.60 -5.86
C SER A 55 0.56 -15.48 -5.59
N VAL A 56 -0.72 -15.83 -5.53
CA VAL A 56 -1.78 -14.91 -5.11
C VAL A 56 -1.80 -14.91 -3.58
N ALA A 57 -1.83 -13.72 -2.99
CA ALA A 57 -1.99 -13.55 -1.55
C ALA A 57 -3.39 -14.02 -1.10
N ASP A 58 -3.43 -14.63 0.08
CA ASP A 58 -4.63 -15.12 0.73
C ASP A 58 -5.34 -14.00 1.50
N ASN A 59 -6.67 -14.07 1.57
CA ASN A 59 -7.51 -13.16 2.37
C ASN A 59 -7.44 -11.67 1.97
N CYS A 60 -7.20 -11.36 0.70
CA CYS A 60 -7.33 -9.99 0.20
C CYS A 60 -8.79 -9.50 0.07
N GLY A 61 -9.78 -10.34 0.36
CA GLY A 61 -11.20 -9.97 0.43
C GLY A 61 -12.20 -11.01 -0.09
N PRO A 62 -13.51 -10.87 0.20
CA PRO A 62 -14.58 -11.82 -0.13
C PRO A 62 -14.85 -11.89 -1.64
N GLY A 63 -13.98 -12.57 -2.39
CA GLY A 63 -14.17 -12.74 -3.84
C GLY A 63 -12.88 -12.92 -4.62
N VAL A 64 -11.73 -12.69 -3.99
CA VAL A 64 -10.40 -12.97 -4.56
C VAL A 64 -10.10 -14.49 -4.51
N GLY A 65 -11.04 -15.30 -5.00
CA GLY A 65 -10.89 -16.73 -5.19
C GLY A 65 -10.26 -16.99 -6.54
N VAL A 66 -8.93 -16.98 -6.64
CA VAL A 66 -8.27 -17.34 -7.90
C VAL A 66 -8.46 -18.83 -8.13
N LYS A 67 -8.99 -19.21 -9.30
CA LYS A 67 -8.98 -20.60 -9.77
C LYS A 67 -7.52 -21.02 -9.98
N LYS A 68 -6.90 -21.61 -8.96
CA LYS A 68 -5.52 -22.09 -8.98
C LYS A 68 -5.45 -23.35 -9.87
N GLY A 69 -5.18 -23.16 -11.17
CA GLY A 69 -4.88 -24.27 -12.08
C GLY A 69 -3.54 -24.95 -11.71
N PRO A 70 -3.25 -26.13 -12.30
CA PRO A 70 -1.95 -26.76 -12.13
C PRO A 70 -0.84 -25.81 -12.59
N ASN A 71 0.22 -25.69 -11.78
CA ASN A 71 1.40 -24.85 -12.05
C ASN A 71 1.13 -23.33 -12.13
N TYR A 72 0.04 -22.81 -11.58
CA TYR A 72 -0.25 -21.37 -11.54
C TYR A 72 0.92 -20.53 -10.97
N ASN A 73 1.76 -21.12 -10.11
CA ASN A 73 2.92 -20.46 -9.52
C ASN A 73 4.23 -20.58 -10.31
N GLN A 74 4.21 -21.01 -11.57
CA GLN A 74 5.39 -21.15 -12.44
C GLN A 74 5.25 -20.17 -13.61
N THR A 75 5.56 -18.90 -13.36
CA THR A 75 5.20 -17.77 -14.24
C THR A 75 6.34 -17.27 -15.12
N GLY A 76 7.58 -17.66 -14.83
CA GLY A 76 8.74 -17.34 -15.67
C GLY A 76 9.90 -18.30 -15.45
N ILE A 77 10.91 -18.23 -16.32
CA ILE A 77 12.08 -19.12 -16.25
C ILE A 77 13.36 -18.27 -16.20
N LEU A 78 14.19 -18.49 -15.19
CA LEU A 78 15.55 -18.00 -15.12
C LEU A 78 16.50 -19.09 -15.63
N ARG A 79 17.32 -18.76 -16.63
CA ARG A 79 18.32 -19.67 -17.23
C ARG A 79 19.71 -19.10 -17.08
N TYR A 80 20.64 -19.93 -16.60
CA TYR A 80 22.08 -19.60 -16.61
C TYR A 80 22.72 -19.95 -17.95
N ASN A 81 22.17 -20.93 -18.67
CA ASN A 81 22.53 -21.25 -20.05
C ASN A 81 21.41 -20.77 -20.99
N SER A 82 21.69 -19.74 -21.79
CA SER A 82 20.74 -19.14 -22.74
C SER A 82 20.29 -20.08 -23.85
N SER A 83 21.06 -21.14 -24.15
CA SER A 83 20.70 -22.15 -25.15
C SER A 83 19.80 -23.26 -24.60
N SER A 84 19.62 -23.33 -23.28
CA SER A 84 18.79 -24.37 -22.66
C SER A 84 17.31 -24.15 -22.97
N THR A 85 16.63 -25.20 -23.43
CA THR A 85 15.17 -25.22 -23.63
C THR A 85 14.46 -26.06 -22.56
N ALA A 86 15.20 -26.73 -21.68
CA ALA A 86 14.64 -27.63 -20.67
C ALA A 86 13.75 -26.86 -19.66
N GLN A 87 12.73 -27.52 -19.14
CA GLN A 87 11.89 -26.97 -18.08
C GLN A 87 12.64 -26.97 -16.73
N PRO A 88 12.53 -25.91 -15.90
CA PRO A 88 13.08 -25.92 -14.55
C PRO A 88 12.56 -27.07 -13.70
N GLN A 89 13.46 -27.68 -12.94
CA GLN A 89 13.11 -28.72 -11.94
C GLN A 89 13.15 -28.18 -10.50
N SER A 90 13.37 -26.87 -10.34
CA SER A 90 13.50 -26.21 -9.03
C SER A 90 12.20 -26.30 -8.24
N LYS A 91 12.29 -26.63 -6.95
CA LYS A 91 11.13 -26.64 -6.03
C LYS A 91 10.83 -25.22 -5.50
N PRO A 92 9.60 -24.93 -5.07
CA PRO A 92 9.30 -23.67 -4.37
C PRO A 92 10.04 -23.60 -3.04
N TRP A 93 10.25 -22.37 -2.53
CA TRP A 93 10.70 -22.17 -1.16
C TRP A 93 9.61 -22.62 -0.18
N ASN A 94 10.01 -23.31 0.88
CA ASN A 94 9.13 -23.59 2.01
C ASN A 94 9.05 -22.28 2.81
N ASP A 95 7.86 -21.88 3.27
CA ASP A 95 7.66 -20.73 4.18
C ASP A 95 7.68 -19.32 3.54
N ILE A 96 7.22 -19.19 2.29
CA ILE A 96 6.87 -17.86 1.77
C ILE A 96 5.60 -17.34 2.43
N SER A 97 5.54 -16.05 2.74
CA SER A 97 4.29 -15.41 3.16
C SER A 97 3.34 -15.31 1.97
N LEU A 98 2.08 -15.67 2.20
CA LEU A 98 0.96 -15.39 1.31
C LEU A 98 -0.02 -14.40 1.94
N ALA A 99 0.36 -13.69 3.00
CA ALA A 99 -0.53 -12.71 3.62
C ALA A 99 -0.90 -11.59 2.63
N CYS A 100 -2.16 -11.15 2.67
CA CYS A 100 -2.55 -9.91 2.00
C CYS A 100 -2.07 -8.70 2.81
N SER A 101 -0.77 -8.46 2.77
CA SER A 101 -0.09 -7.39 3.50
C SER A 101 0.99 -6.77 2.61
N ASP A 102 1.48 -5.59 3.01
CA ASP A 102 2.76 -5.10 2.49
C ASP A 102 3.94 -5.92 3.04
N GLU A 103 5.14 -5.72 2.48
CA GLU A 103 6.37 -6.18 3.12
C GLU A 103 6.48 -5.65 4.56
N THR A 104 7.20 -6.41 5.41
CA THR A 104 7.33 -6.09 6.84
C THR A 104 7.72 -4.63 7.06
N TYR A 105 6.84 -3.90 7.76
CA TYR A 105 6.98 -2.47 8.03
C TYR A 105 8.38 -2.07 8.51
N THR A 106 8.96 -2.82 9.45
CA THR A 106 10.28 -2.52 10.04
C THR A 106 11.46 -2.79 9.09
N SER A 107 11.27 -3.55 8.02
CA SER A 107 12.28 -3.81 6.99
C SER A 107 12.38 -2.66 5.98
N LEU A 108 11.29 -1.92 5.76
CA LEU A 108 11.22 -0.83 4.77
C LEU A 108 11.80 0.48 5.30
N ARG A 109 13.10 0.51 5.62
CA ARG A 109 13.78 1.66 6.22
C ARG A 109 14.44 2.55 5.16
N PRO A 110 13.94 3.77 4.89
CA PRO A 110 14.54 4.66 3.90
C PRO A 110 16.01 5.00 4.20
N VAL A 111 16.84 5.03 3.17
CA VAL A 111 18.26 5.48 3.27
C VAL A 111 18.34 6.96 3.62
N VAL A 112 17.50 7.79 2.96
CA VAL A 112 17.36 9.21 3.30
C VAL A 112 16.29 9.33 4.38
N PRO A 113 16.67 9.57 5.65
CA PRO A 113 15.75 9.48 6.76
C PRO A 113 14.77 10.63 6.78
N TRP A 114 13.58 10.39 7.31
CA TRP A 114 12.61 11.46 7.58
C TRP A 114 12.12 11.42 9.01
N ILE A 115 12.34 12.51 9.74
CA ILE A 115 11.69 12.76 11.04
C ILE A 115 10.38 13.51 10.78
N VAL A 116 9.25 12.86 11.06
CA VAL A 116 7.92 13.41 10.81
C VAL A 116 7.47 14.23 12.01
N GLY A 117 7.36 15.55 11.82
CA GLY A 117 6.83 16.49 12.82
C GLY A 117 5.31 16.49 12.87
N ASP A 118 4.74 17.34 13.70
CA ASP A 118 3.30 17.36 13.94
C ASP A 118 2.52 17.77 12.68
N PRO A 119 1.30 17.23 12.49
CA PRO A 119 0.44 17.63 11.40
C PRO A 119 -0.16 19.02 11.65
N ILE A 120 -0.36 19.80 10.59
CA ILE A 120 -1.17 21.03 10.71
C ILE A 120 -2.65 20.72 10.92
N ASN A 121 -3.13 19.59 10.42
CA ASN A 121 -4.51 19.16 10.54
C ASN A 121 -4.77 18.31 11.80
N ASN A 122 -4.04 18.56 12.89
CA ASN A 122 -4.28 17.88 14.15
C ASN A 122 -5.62 18.33 14.75
N VAL A 123 -6.50 17.40 15.09
CA VAL A 123 -7.76 17.72 15.78
C VAL A 123 -7.60 17.42 17.27
N THR A 124 -8.05 18.36 18.10
CA THR A 124 -7.91 18.28 19.57
C THR A 124 -8.94 17.37 20.25
N ARG A 125 -9.91 16.83 19.51
CA ARG A 125 -10.93 15.90 20.02
C ARG A 125 -11.04 14.65 19.15
N GLY A 126 -11.10 13.48 19.79
CA GLY A 126 -11.23 12.18 19.13
C GLY A 126 -9.88 11.56 18.74
N ALA A 127 -9.90 10.74 17.69
CA ALA A 127 -8.74 9.95 17.24
C ALA A 127 -7.69 10.75 16.43
N GLY A 128 -7.62 12.08 16.57
CA GLY A 128 -6.54 12.90 16.02
C GLY A 128 -6.81 13.47 14.62
N VAL A 129 -6.02 13.10 13.62
CA VAL A 129 -5.88 13.78 12.32
C VAL A 129 -7.08 13.56 11.38
N GLN A 130 -7.05 14.14 10.17
CA GLN A 130 -8.13 13.96 9.18
C GLN A 130 -8.41 12.48 8.91
N HIS A 131 -9.65 12.07 9.13
CA HIS A 131 -10.10 10.68 9.08
C HIS A 131 -10.92 10.41 7.81
N MET A 132 -10.57 9.32 7.12
CA MET A 132 -11.19 8.85 5.88
C MET A 132 -11.62 7.39 6.06
N ALA A 133 -12.91 7.13 6.25
CA ALA A 133 -13.45 5.77 6.34
C ALA A 133 -13.75 5.20 4.96
N MET A 134 -13.37 3.94 4.66
CA MET A 134 -13.57 3.33 3.36
C MET A 134 -15.00 2.80 3.10
N VAL A 135 -15.79 2.54 4.15
CA VAL A 135 -17.20 2.11 4.04
C VAL A 135 -18.03 2.78 5.12
N GLY A 136 -19.20 3.31 4.73
CA GLY A 136 -20.44 3.35 5.52
C GLY A 136 -20.46 3.98 6.92
N GLY A 137 -19.37 4.52 7.43
CA GLY A 137 -19.33 5.11 8.77
C GLY A 137 -19.78 6.57 8.75
N SER A 138 -20.90 6.86 9.41
CA SER A 138 -21.10 8.21 9.96
C SER A 138 -19.86 8.54 10.81
N PRO A 139 -19.25 9.73 10.68
CA PRO A 139 -18.02 10.03 11.41
C PRO A 139 -18.30 9.94 12.91
N VAL A 140 -17.73 8.93 13.58
CA VAL A 140 -17.84 8.72 15.04
C VAL A 140 -17.10 9.81 15.83
N VAL A 141 -16.33 10.65 15.14
CA VAL A 141 -15.69 11.83 15.70
C VAL A 141 -16.31 13.06 15.03
N PRO A 142 -16.71 14.11 15.76
CA PRO A 142 -17.09 15.38 15.14
C PRO A 142 -15.83 15.96 14.46
N ILE A 143 -15.62 15.61 13.19
CA ILE A 143 -14.51 16.11 12.40
C ILE A 143 -14.75 17.62 12.26
N PRO A 144 -13.72 18.48 12.41
CA PRO A 144 -13.83 19.87 12.00
C PRO A 144 -14.28 19.91 10.54
N THR A 145 -14.80 21.04 10.08
CA THR A 145 -15.30 21.30 8.72
C THR A 145 -14.24 21.13 7.62
N PHE A 146 -13.65 19.94 7.50
CA PHE A 146 -12.77 19.51 6.42
C PHE A 146 -13.67 19.11 5.23
N PRO A 147 -13.31 19.48 3.99
CA PRO A 147 -14.05 19.03 2.83
C PRO A 147 -14.08 17.50 2.85
N LYS A 148 -15.30 16.94 2.80
CA LYS A 148 -15.48 15.49 2.69
C LYS A 148 -14.70 15.04 1.46
N PRO A 149 -13.72 14.12 1.59
CA PRO A 149 -13.07 13.58 0.41
C PRO A 149 -14.17 12.99 -0.48
N LYS A 150 -14.17 13.35 -1.77
CA LYS A 150 -15.08 12.77 -2.76
C LYS A 150 -14.58 11.36 -3.04
N LEU A 151 -15.02 10.42 -2.20
CA LEU A 151 -14.66 9.02 -2.27
C LEU A 151 -15.73 8.27 -3.06
N ALA A 152 -15.27 7.36 -3.91
CA ALA A 152 -16.16 6.39 -4.54
C ALA A 152 -16.47 5.30 -3.52
N PHE A 153 -17.69 5.27 -3.00
CA PHE A 153 -18.08 4.32 -1.96
C PHE A 153 -19.15 3.34 -2.44
N TRP A 154 -19.13 2.19 -1.76
CA TRP A 154 -20.31 1.36 -1.58
C TRP A 154 -21.25 2.05 -0.59
N ASN A 155 -22.44 2.43 -1.06
CA ASN A 155 -23.47 2.90 -0.15
C ASN A 155 -24.23 1.70 0.39
N ALA A 156 -24.07 1.38 1.69
CA ALA A 156 -24.85 0.34 2.34
C ALA A 156 -26.21 0.85 2.85
N SER A 157 -26.42 2.16 2.90
CA SER A 157 -27.59 2.78 3.53
C SER A 157 -28.87 2.80 2.66
N ASP A 158 -28.77 2.47 1.38
CA ASP A 158 -29.92 2.41 0.46
C ASP A 158 -30.37 0.97 0.15
N GLY A 159 -29.82 -0.04 0.85
CA GLY A 159 -30.19 -1.46 0.70
C GLY A 159 -29.91 -2.04 -0.69
N LYS A 160 -29.23 -1.29 -1.55
CA LYS A 160 -28.81 -1.70 -2.89
C LYS A 160 -27.33 -1.42 -2.95
N LEU A 161 -26.54 -2.40 -3.35
CA LEU A 161 -25.09 -2.32 -3.44
C LEU A 161 -24.65 -1.36 -4.57
N LYS A 162 -25.02 -0.08 -4.47
CA LYS A 162 -24.79 0.93 -5.48
C LYS A 162 -23.44 1.58 -5.20
N PHE A 163 -22.43 0.99 -5.79
CA PHE A 163 -21.16 1.66 -6.03
C PHE A 163 -21.43 3.02 -6.70
N THR A 164 -21.04 4.11 -6.05
CA THR A 164 -21.07 5.44 -6.66
C THR A 164 -19.64 5.79 -7.08
N PRO A 165 -19.28 5.62 -8.38
CA PRO A 165 -17.95 5.96 -8.83
C PRO A 165 -17.65 7.46 -8.64
N LEU A 166 -16.38 7.80 -8.55
CA LEU A 166 -15.94 9.19 -8.66
C LEU A 166 -16.30 9.68 -10.07
N GLN A 167 -17.28 10.57 -10.16
CA GLN A 167 -17.71 11.19 -11.41
C GLN A 167 -16.89 12.45 -11.66
N ILE A 168 -16.10 12.45 -12.72
CA ILE A 168 -15.33 13.62 -13.20
C ILE A 168 -15.70 13.94 -14.65
N ASN A 169 -15.58 15.21 -15.02
CA ASN A 169 -15.79 15.66 -16.40
C ASN A 169 -14.45 15.71 -17.14
N PHE A 170 -14.18 14.74 -18.01
CA PHE A 170 -12.94 14.70 -18.79
C PHE A 170 -12.76 15.91 -19.71
N SER A 171 -13.87 16.50 -20.19
CA SER A 171 -13.84 17.72 -21.02
C SER A 171 -13.67 19.00 -20.21
N ASN A 172 -13.81 18.94 -18.87
CA ASN A 172 -13.63 20.07 -17.98
C ASN A 172 -12.83 19.67 -16.72
N PRO A 173 -11.54 19.35 -16.86
CA PRO A 173 -10.71 18.87 -15.76
C PRO A 173 -10.45 19.95 -14.70
N ILE A 174 -10.07 19.51 -13.50
CA ILE A 174 -9.93 20.38 -12.31
C ILE A 174 -8.91 21.50 -12.50
N PHE A 175 -7.84 21.28 -13.28
CA PHE A 175 -6.81 22.30 -13.52
C PHE A 175 -7.33 23.49 -14.36
N LEU A 176 -8.46 23.34 -15.06
CA LEU A 176 -9.15 24.45 -15.74
C LEU A 176 -10.09 25.22 -14.81
N ASN A 177 -10.32 24.73 -13.60
CA ASN A 177 -11.33 25.22 -12.67
C ASN A 177 -10.75 25.57 -11.29
N LEU A 178 -9.46 25.88 -11.20
CA LEU A 178 -8.78 26.15 -9.92
C LEU A 178 -9.47 27.27 -9.12
N ASP A 179 -9.94 28.30 -9.81
CA ASP A 179 -10.67 29.44 -9.21
C ASP A 179 -12.11 29.11 -8.78
N ASN A 180 -12.68 28.02 -9.31
CA ASN A 180 -14.04 27.55 -9.04
C ASN A 180 -14.07 26.40 -8.02
N THR A 181 -12.91 26.00 -7.49
CA THR A 181 -12.88 25.03 -6.40
C THR A 181 -13.38 25.68 -5.11
N GLN A 182 -14.13 24.92 -4.29
CA GLN A 182 -14.36 25.30 -2.90
C GLN A 182 -12.99 25.67 -2.29
N PRO A 183 -12.87 26.76 -1.52
CA PRO A 183 -11.57 27.27 -1.08
C PRO A 183 -10.74 26.11 -0.55
N TRP A 184 -9.54 25.94 -1.14
CA TRP A 184 -8.57 24.96 -0.70
C TRP A 184 -8.51 25.02 0.82
N ASN A 185 -8.47 23.86 1.49
CA ASN A 185 -8.53 23.84 2.94
C ASN A 185 -7.49 24.85 3.48
N PRO A 186 -7.91 25.92 4.18
CA PRO A 186 -7.02 27.01 4.56
C PRO A 186 -5.91 26.56 5.53
N LEU A 187 -6.01 25.33 6.05
CA LEU A 187 -4.99 24.66 6.84
C LEU A 187 -3.90 23.98 6.00
N TRP A 188 -4.06 23.82 4.68
CA TRP A 188 -3.04 23.20 3.82
C TRP A 188 -2.13 24.28 3.26
N ARG A 189 -1.28 24.83 4.14
CA ARG A 189 -0.29 25.85 3.74
C ARG A 189 0.96 25.16 3.19
N SER A 190 1.66 25.87 2.30
CA SER A 190 2.89 25.37 1.68
C SER A 190 3.90 24.88 2.72
N SER A 191 4.54 23.75 2.39
CA SER A 191 5.63 23.12 3.15
C SER A 191 5.26 22.55 4.52
N GLN A 192 3.97 22.50 4.87
CA GLN A 192 3.53 21.90 6.13
C GLN A 192 3.18 20.42 5.97
N ARG A 193 3.13 19.70 7.09
CA ARG A 193 2.87 18.26 7.12
C ARG A 193 1.37 18.02 7.29
N VAL A 194 0.83 17.16 6.44
CA VAL A 194 -0.56 16.68 6.53
C VAL A 194 -0.52 15.22 6.88
N TRP A 195 -1.33 14.82 7.86
CA TRP A 195 -1.51 13.41 8.20
C TRP A 195 -2.93 12.98 7.85
N LEU A 196 -3.07 11.79 7.28
CA LEU A 196 -4.35 11.18 6.95
C LEU A 196 -4.45 9.83 7.64
N ALA A 197 -5.57 9.59 8.33
CA ALA A 197 -5.93 8.28 8.84
C ALA A 197 -6.99 7.68 7.91
N ILE A 198 -6.70 6.52 7.33
CA ILE A 198 -7.61 5.80 6.44
C ILE A 198 -8.01 4.51 7.15
N THR A 199 -9.32 4.26 7.28
CA THR A 199 -9.84 3.18 8.11
C THR A 199 -10.80 2.26 7.36
N ALA A 200 -10.74 0.99 7.72
CA ALA A 200 -11.62 -0.08 7.33
C ALA A 200 -12.39 -0.48 8.59
N ASP A 201 -13.72 -0.38 8.56
CA ASP A 201 -14.49 -0.83 9.72
C ASP A 201 -14.28 -2.33 9.91
N THR A 202 -13.98 -2.73 11.14
CA THR A 202 -13.72 -4.12 11.53
C THR A 202 -14.94 -5.01 11.35
N GLU A 203 -16.14 -4.43 11.24
CA GLU A 203 -17.41 -5.15 11.05
C GLU A 203 -17.79 -5.37 9.58
N THR A 204 -17.06 -4.76 8.63
CA THR A 204 -17.38 -4.85 7.21
C THR A 204 -16.43 -5.81 6.47
N ASN A 205 -16.99 -6.74 5.70
CA ASN A 205 -16.25 -7.63 4.79
C ASN A 205 -15.73 -6.82 3.58
N ILE A 206 -14.73 -5.97 3.78
CA ILE A 206 -14.13 -5.19 2.71
C ILE A 206 -12.86 -5.86 2.19
N ASP A 207 -12.58 -5.64 0.90
CA ASP A 207 -11.32 -6.06 0.30
C ASP A 207 -10.16 -5.21 0.84
N ALA A 208 -8.93 -5.72 0.71
CA ALA A 208 -7.75 -4.90 0.93
C ALA A 208 -7.57 -3.95 -0.26
N HIS A 209 -7.27 -2.68 0.01
CA HIS A 209 -7.18 -1.65 -1.02
C HIS A 209 -5.77 -1.04 -1.06
N PRO A 210 -5.00 -1.18 -2.16
CA PRO A 210 -3.75 -0.46 -2.33
C PRO A 210 -4.06 1.03 -2.56
N ILE A 211 -3.74 1.87 -1.59
CA ILE A 211 -3.99 3.32 -1.64
C ILE A 211 -2.77 4.02 -2.23
N HIS A 212 -2.99 4.69 -3.36
CA HIS A 212 -2.01 5.50 -4.05
C HIS A 212 -2.29 6.98 -3.87
N LEU A 213 -1.24 7.78 -3.64
CA LEU A 213 -1.29 9.23 -3.62
C LEU A 213 -0.41 9.80 -4.74
N HIS A 214 -1.01 10.63 -5.60
CA HIS A 214 -0.28 11.33 -6.64
C HIS A 214 0.55 12.48 -6.06
N GLY A 215 1.62 12.87 -6.76
CA GLY A 215 2.39 14.08 -6.47
C GLY A 215 3.29 14.04 -5.24
N HIS A 216 3.22 12.98 -4.43
CA HIS A 216 3.95 12.86 -3.17
C HIS A 216 4.34 11.40 -2.87
N ASP A 217 5.56 11.21 -2.37
CA ASP A 217 5.81 10.11 -1.44
C ASP A 217 5.20 10.47 -0.08
N PHE A 218 4.59 9.49 0.59
CA PHE A 218 4.13 9.63 1.97
C PHE A 218 4.90 8.69 2.91
N ALA A 219 5.09 9.15 4.13
CA ALA A 219 5.51 8.34 5.26
C ALA A 219 4.34 7.51 5.79
N ILE A 220 4.53 6.21 5.97
CA ILE A 220 3.56 5.32 6.62
C ILE A 220 3.85 5.36 8.12
N LEU A 221 3.13 6.17 8.88
CA LEU A 221 3.36 6.32 10.33
C LEU A 221 2.89 5.11 11.11
N GLN A 222 1.81 4.47 10.65
CA GLN A 222 1.29 3.25 11.23
C GLN A 222 0.46 2.50 10.20
N GLN A 223 0.58 1.18 10.19
CA GLN A 223 -0.28 0.26 9.47
C GLN A 223 -0.65 -0.83 10.47
N ALA A 224 -1.95 -1.00 10.70
CA ALA A 224 -2.48 -1.89 11.72
C ALA A 224 -3.59 -2.74 11.13
N GLU A 225 -3.38 -4.05 11.11
CA GLU A 225 -4.33 -5.03 10.63
C GLU A 225 -5.21 -5.52 11.79
N ASN A 226 -6.47 -5.84 11.51
CA ASN A 226 -7.47 -6.35 12.46
C ASN A 226 -7.57 -5.54 13.76
N THR A 227 -7.28 -4.25 13.69
CA THR A 227 -7.16 -3.36 14.86
C THR A 227 -8.03 -2.13 14.65
N PRO A 228 -9.03 -1.85 15.52
CA PRO A 228 -9.90 -0.70 15.33
C PRO A 228 -9.14 0.62 15.52
N TYR A 229 -9.50 1.64 14.74
CA TYR A 229 -8.92 2.98 14.85
C TYR A 229 -9.46 3.72 16.08
N THR A 230 -8.77 3.60 17.21
CA THR A 230 -9.12 4.24 18.48
C THR A 230 -7.90 4.95 19.08
N ALA A 231 -8.11 5.94 19.95
CA ALA A 231 -7.01 6.61 20.66
C ALA A 231 -6.08 5.63 21.40
N ALA A 232 -6.63 4.51 21.90
CA ALA A 232 -5.85 3.46 22.57
C ALA A 232 -4.92 2.71 21.62
N ASN A 233 -5.22 2.62 20.32
CA ASN A 233 -4.46 1.84 19.34
C ASN A 233 -3.51 2.68 18.47
N ILE A 234 -3.63 4.01 18.50
CA ILE A 234 -2.80 4.92 17.71
C ILE A 234 -1.41 5.05 18.35
N ARG A 235 -0.38 4.59 17.62
CA ARG A 235 1.04 4.55 17.97
C ARG A 235 1.90 4.89 16.74
N PRO A 236 1.84 6.13 16.22
CA PRO A 236 2.56 6.50 15.00
C PRO A 236 4.08 6.50 15.21
N ASN A 237 4.81 5.78 14.35
CA ASN A 237 6.26 5.91 14.27
C ASN A 237 6.63 7.12 13.41
N ARG A 238 7.37 8.05 14.02
CA ARG A 238 7.76 9.33 13.42
C ARG A 238 9.25 9.40 13.11
N LEU A 239 10.02 8.37 13.48
CA LEU A 239 11.46 8.30 13.34
C LEU A 239 11.81 7.40 12.17
N ASN A 240 12.02 8.02 11.01
CA ASN A 240 12.31 7.34 9.74
C ASN A 240 11.33 6.18 9.43
N PRO A 241 10.01 6.44 9.41
CA PRO A 241 9.03 5.44 8.97
C PRO A 241 9.26 5.05 7.50
N PRO A 242 8.70 3.92 7.05
CA PRO A 242 8.62 3.60 5.62
C PRO A 242 8.05 4.77 4.84
N ARG A 243 8.61 5.03 3.66
CA ARG A 243 8.17 6.10 2.78
C ARG A 243 8.03 5.56 1.36
N ARG A 244 6.89 5.81 0.72
CA ARG A 244 6.55 5.31 -0.62
C ARG A 244 5.29 6.02 -1.16
N ASP A 245 4.77 5.58 -2.32
CA ASP A 245 3.59 6.20 -2.95
C ASP A 245 2.35 5.30 -3.04
N VAL A 246 2.47 4.00 -2.71
CA VAL A 246 1.32 3.08 -2.54
C VAL A 246 1.43 2.27 -1.25
N VAL A 247 0.40 2.24 -0.42
CA VAL A 247 0.33 1.41 0.80
C VAL A 247 -0.94 0.56 0.81
N LEU A 248 -0.84 -0.69 1.24
CA LEU A 248 -2.02 -1.52 1.38
C LEU A 248 -2.83 -1.11 2.61
N MET A 249 -4.06 -0.67 2.38
CA MET A 249 -5.07 -0.56 3.41
C MET A 249 -5.65 -1.96 3.66
N PRO A 250 -5.52 -2.53 4.87
CA PRO A 250 -5.95 -3.91 5.12
C PRO A 250 -7.47 -4.06 5.05
N THR A 251 -7.93 -5.30 4.87
CA THR A 251 -9.36 -5.69 4.90
C THR A 251 -10.05 -5.27 6.21
N SER A 252 -9.29 -5.20 7.30
CA SER A 252 -9.76 -4.73 8.60
C SER A 252 -8.63 -3.98 9.29
N GLY A 253 -8.91 -2.79 9.81
CA GLY A 253 -7.94 -1.98 10.54
C GLY A 253 -7.73 -0.57 9.98
N PHE A 254 -6.49 -0.09 9.99
CA PHE A 254 -6.18 1.29 9.56
C PHE A 254 -4.74 1.51 9.11
N ILE A 255 -4.57 2.58 8.32
CA ILE A 255 -3.28 3.19 8.03
C ILE A 255 -3.29 4.66 8.45
N ILE A 256 -2.14 5.15 8.92
CA ILE A 256 -1.87 6.56 9.14
C ILE A 256 -0.71 6.93 8.24
N ILE A 257 -0.95 7.79 7.25
CA ILE A 257 0.06 8.29 6.33
C ILE A 257 0.33 9.78 6.57
N ALA A 258 1.53 10.24 6.25
CA ALA A 258 1.90 11.64 6.32
C ALA A 258 2.68 12.07 5.10
N PHE A 259 2.34 13.22 4.53
CA PHE A 259 3.09 13.82 3.44
C PHE A 259 3.31 15.31 3.72
N LYS A 260 4.23 15.91 2.97
CA LYS A 260 4.49 17.34 3.01
C LYS A 260 3.73 18.01 1.88
N ALA A 261 2.98 19.07 2.17
CA ALA A 261 2.27 19.87 1.19
C ALA A 261 3.24 20.84 0.49
N ASP A 262 4.25 20.31 -0.20
CA ASP A 262 5.29 21.07 -0.90
C ASP A 262 5.24 21.00 -2.43
N ASN A 263 4.19 20.39 -2.97
CA ASN A 263 3.95 20.30 -4.40
C ASN A 263 2.55 20.85 -4.75
N PRO A 264 2.42 22.13 -5.14
CA PRO A 264 1.12 22.73 -5.47
C PRO A 264 0.45 22.02 -6.65
N GLY A 265 -0.78 21.56 -6.46
CA GLY A 265 -1.54 20.86 -7.50
C GLY A 265 -2.79 20.19 -6.97
N SER A 266 -3.55 19.59 -7.88
CA SER A 266 -4.69 18.73 -7.53
C SER A 266 -4.29 17.27 -7.66
N TRP A 267 -3.96 16.66 -6.53
CA TRP A 267 -3.46 15.29 -6.49
C TRP A 267 -4.56 14.31 -6.12
N LEU A 268 -4.79 13.32 -6.99
CA LEU A 268 -5.73 12.25 -6.70
C LEU A 268 -5.13 11.31 -5.65
N MET A 269 -5.96 10.90 -4.68
CA MET A 269 -5.69 9.75 -3.84
C MET A 269 -6.78 8.72 -4.11
N HIS A 270 -6.38 7.49 -4.43
CA HIS A 270 -7.34 6.46 -4.84
C HIS A 270 -6.87 5.05 -4.50
N CYS A 271 -7.82 4.13 -4.43
CA CYS A 271 -7.54 2.71 -4.53
C CYS A 271 -7.00 2.40 -5.93
N HIS A 272 -5.96 1.56 -6.04
CA HIS A 272 -5.31 1.21 -7.29
C HIS A 272 -5.87 -0.08 -7.96
N ILE A 273 -6.92 -0.69 -7.39
CA ILE A 273 -7.76 -1.73 -8.03
C ILE A 273 -8.61 -1.10 -9.14
#